data_AF-A0A1A8D1S1-F1
#
_entry.id   AF-A0A1A8D1S1-F1
#
_cell.length_a   1.000
_cell.length_b   1.000
_cell.length_c   1.000
_cell.angle_alpha   90.00
_cell.angle_beta   90.00
_cell.angle_gamma   90.00
#
_symmetry.space_group_name_H-M   'P 1'
#
loop_
_entity.id
_entity.type
_entity.pdbx_description
1 polymer ?
#
loop_
_entity_poly.entity_id
_entity_poly.type
_entity_poly.pdbx_seq_one_letter_code
_entity_poly.pdbx_strand_id
1 'polypeptide(L)'
;FKCDHQRSVILFIDTITGINPARAYPCSSYNDFLDGKCLNCDSFGDAGCPLFGYDVIQWKDILLKQKQAKYYFTTNDKSPFFKSNYL
;
A
#
# COMPACT_ATOMS: atom_id res chain seq x y z
N PHE A 1 12.18 20.06 -4.66
CA PHE A 1 11.48 19.56 -5.87
C PHE A 1 11.91 18.16 -6.33
N LYS A 2 13.15 17.69 -6.12
CA LYS A 2 13.56 16.33 -6.56
C LYS A 2 13.14 15.19 -5.62
N CYS A 3 13.09 15.44 -4.30
CA CYS A 3 12.84 14.38 -3.31
C CYS A 3 11.51 13.65 -3.53
N ASP A 4 10.39 14.38 -3.70
CA ASP A 4 9.07 13.74 -3.83
C ASP A 4 8.95 12.89 -5.08
N HIS A 5 9.53 13.35 -6.19
CA HIS A 5 9.55 12.59 -7.44
C HIS A 5 10.39 11.30 -7.29
N GLN A 6 11.60 11.42 -6.75
CA GLN A 6 12.50 10.29 -6.53
C GLN A 6 11.94 9.27 -5.51
N ARG A 7 11.05 9.70 -4.62
CA ARG A 7 10.44 8.85 -3.60
C ARG A 7 9.68 7.67 -4.20
N SER A 8 9.05 7.83 -5.37
CA SER A 8 8.36 6.74 -6.07
C SER A 8 9.29 5.58 -6.43
N VAL A 9 10.46 5.89 -6.99
CA VAL A 9 11.49 4.91 -7.39
C VAL A 9 12.10 4.24 -6.15
N ILE A 10 12.43 5.04 -5.14
CA ILE A 10 13.03 4.53 -3.89
C ILE A 10 12.09 3.55 -3.19
N LEU A 11 10.81 3.92 -3.05
CA LEU A 11 9.81 3.06 -2.42
C LEU A 11 9.58 1.78 -3.23
N PHE A 12 9.55 1.85 -4.56
CA PHE A 12 9.40 0.64 -5.38
C PHE A 12 10.59 -0.31 -5.21
N ILE A 13 11.83 0.19 -5.22
CA ILE A 13 13.04 -0.63 -5.01
C ILE A 13 13.01 -1.31 -3.64
N ASP A 14 12.58 -0.61 -2.59
CA ASP A 14 12.51 -1.16 -1.23
C ASP A 14 11.60 -2.41 -1.16
N THR A 15 10.54 -2.46 -1.98
CA THR A 15 9.61 -3.60 -2.04
C THR A 15 10.20 -4.87 -2.66
N ILE A 16 11.28 -4.77 -3.45
CA ILE A 16 11.88 -5.91 -4.15
C ILE A 16 12.57 -6.86 -3.16
N THR A 17 13.13 -6.33 -2.08
CA THR A 17 13.89 -7.13 -1.11
C THR A 17 13.00 -7.86 -0.08
N GLY A 18 11.70 -7.56 -0.06
CA GLY A 18 10.71 -8.24 0.79
C GLY A 18 10.85 -8.00 2.29
N ILE A 19 11.76 -7.14 2.73
CA ILE A 19 12.06 -6.95 4.17
C ILE A 19 10.90 -6.25 4.89
N ASN A 20 10.15 -5.37 4.21
CA ASN A 20 9.00 -4.69 4.80
C ASN A 20 7.81 -4.64 3.84
N PRO A 21 6.78 -5.51 4.01
CA PRO A 21 5.60 -5.50 3.15
C PRO A 21 4.75 -4.25 3.38
N ALA A 22 4.50 -3.52 2.29
CA ALA A 22 3.74 -2.27 2.31
C ALA A 22 2.25 -2.54 2.05
N ARG A 23 1.49 -2.89 3.08
CA ARG A 23 0.04 -3.09 2.94
C ARG A 23 -0.65 -1.79 2.50
N ALA A 24 -1.43 -1.87 1.43
CA ALA A 24 -2.18 -0.76 0.88
C ALA A 24 -3.68 -1.00 1.05
N TYR A 25 -4.40 0.02 1.49
CA TYR A 25 -5.81 -0.09 1.86
C TYR A 25 -6.71 0.60 0.83
N PRO A 26 -7.74 -0.06 0.28
CA PRO A 26 -8.69 0.59 -0.61
C PRO A 26 -9.48 1.64 0.15
N CYS A 27 -9.47 2.89 -0.31
CA CYS A 27 -10.25 3.95 0.33
C CYS A 27 -10.78 4.98 -0.67
N SER A 28 -11.92 5.59 -0.36
CA SER A 28 -12.54 6.66 -1.15
C SER A 28 -11.67 7.93 -1.22
N SER A 29 -11.05 8.28 -0.09
CA SER A 29 -10.27 9.49 0.09
C SER A 29 -9.10 9.29 1.05
N TYR A 30 -8.10 10.18 0.97
CA TYR A 30 -6.97 10.17 1.90
C TYR A 30 -7.39 10.54 3.33
N ASN A 31 -8.37 11.43 3.49
CA ASN A 31 -8.87 11.82 4.82
C ASN A 31 -9.58 10.65 5.50
N ASP A 32 -10.40 9.87 4.79
CA ASP A 32 -11.03 8.67 5.36
C ASP A 32 -10.00 7.63 5.78
N PHE A 33 -8.88 7.53 5.06
CA PHE A 33 -7.74 6.71 5.44
C PHE A 33 -7.06 7.20 6.72
N LEU A 34 -6.80 8.51 6.84
CA LEU A 34 -6.24 9.10 8.06
C LEU A 34 -7.18 8.97 9.27
N ASP A 35 -8.49 9.03 9.04
CA ASP A 35 -9.53 8.80 10.05
C ASP A 35 -9.68 7.31 10.43
N GLY A 36 -8.92 6.41 9.79
CA GLY A 36 -8.94 4.97 10.07
C GLY A 36 -10.15 4.21 9.54
N LYS A 37 -10.97 4.80 8.66
CA LYS A 37 -12.26 4.24 8.23
C LYS A 37 -12.15 3.03 7.29
N CYS A 38 -10.98 2.77 6.73
CA CYS A 38 -10.75 1.81 5.64
C CYS A 38 -9.54 0.90 5.89
N LEU A 39 -9.17 0.67 7.15
CA LEU A 39 -8.02 -0.16 7.53
C LEU A 39 -8.32 -1.67 7.54
N ASN A 40 -9.41 -2.10 6.88
CA ASN A 40 -9.76 -3.51 6.70
C ASN A 40 -9.58 -3.94 5.23
N CYS A 41 -9.39 -5.24 5.03
CA CYS A 41 -9.15 -5.83 3.71
C CYS A 41 -10.02 -7.07 3.48
N ASP A 42 -11.15 -7.18 4.17
CA ASP A 42 -12.03 -8.34 4.11
C ASP A 42 -12.59 -8.53 2.68
N SER A 43 -12.66 -7.46 1.90
CA SER A 43 -13.02 -7.47 0.48
C SER A 43 -12.03 -8.25 -0.41
N PHE A 44 -10.87 -8.62 0.10
CA PHE A 44 -9.87 -9.46 -0.58
C PHE A 44 -9.91 -10.93 -0.13
N GLY A 45 -10.73 -11.29 0.88
CA GLY A 45 -10.82 -12.66 1.39
C GLY A 45 -9.48 -13.22 1.82
N ASP A 46 -9.22 -14.49 1.48
CA ASP A 46 -7.99 -15.21 1.86
C ASP A 46 -6.71 -14.60 1.28
N ALA A 47 -6.81 -13.77 0.24
CA ALA A 47 -5.66 -13.05 -0.31
C ALA A 47 -5.15 -11.95 0.63
N GLY A 48 -5.98 -11.48 1.57
CA GLY A 48 -5.63 -10.38 2.47
C GLY A 48 -5.34 -9.05 1.75
N CYS A 49 -4.85 -8.06 2.50
CA CYS A 49 -4.56 -6.73 1.95
C CYS A 49 -3.54 -6.79 0.80
N PRO A 50 -3.79 -6.07 -0.32
CA PRO A 50 -2.80 -5.95 -1.37
C PRO A 50 -1.54 -5.24 -0.89
N LEU A 51 -0.40 -5.67 -1.42
CA LEU A 51 0.88 -5.02 -1.20
C LEU A 51 1.13 -3.95 -2.26
N PHE A 52 1.69 -2.82 -1.85
CA PHE A 52 2.29 -1.86 -2.75
C PHE A 52 3.64 -2.39 -3.28
N GLY A 53 3.91 -2.17 -4.57
CA GLY A 53 5.20 -2.44 -5.19
C GLY A 53 5.27 -3.78 -5.94
N TYR A 54 6.43 -4.43 -5.90
CA TYR A 54 6.77 -5.56 -6.76
C TYR A 54 5.77 -6.72 -6.69
N ASP A 55 5.36 -7.12 -5.47
CA ASP A 55 4.48 -8.26 -5.24
C ASP A 55 2.99 -7.98 -5.47
N VAL A 56 2.59 -6.76 -5.88
CA VAL A 56 1.19 -6.41 -6.17
C VAL A 56 0.56 -7.32 -7.24
N ILE A 57 1.40 -7.92 -8.09
CA ILE A 57 0.98 -8.84 -9.15
C ILE A 57 0.18 -10.03 -8.61
N GLN A 58 0.40 -10.44 -7.36
CA GLN A 58 -0.34 -11.52 -6.71
C GLN A 58 -1.84 -11.19 -6.53
N TRP A 59 -2.22 -9.90 -6.51
CA TRP A 59 -3.61 -9.42 -6.41
C TRP A 59 -4.22 -9.01 -7.74
N LYS A 60 -3.51 -9.17 -8.88
CA LYS A 60 -3.94 -8.67 -10.21
C LYS A 60 -5.40 -8.94 -10.53
N ASP A 61 -5.84 -10.19 -10.43
CA ASP A 61 -7.19 -10.59 -10.84
C ASP A 61 -8.28 -10.10 -9.88
N ILE A 62 -7.95 -9.86 -8.61
CA ILE A 62 -8.86 -9.31 -7.61
C ILE A 62 -8.99 -7.79 -7.79
N LEU A 63 -7.86 -7.09 -7.97
CA LEU A 63 -7.82 -5.64 -8.19
C LEU A 63 -8.59 -5.23 -9.45
N LEU A 64 -8.48 -6.01 -10.53
CA LEU A 64 -9.24 -5.76 -11.76
C LEU A 64 -10.76 -5.85 -11.58
N LYS A 65 -11.24 -6.63 -10.60
CA LYS A 65 -12.68 -6.80 -10.32
C LYS A 65 -13.24 -5.71 -9.40
N GLN A 66 -12.43 -5.17 -8.48
CA GLN A 66 -12.92 -4.26 -7.43
C GLN A 66 -13.37 -2.88 -7.95
N LYS A 67 -13.03 -2.49 -9.19
CA LYS A 67 -13.31 -1.15 -9.77
C LYS A 67 -12.82 0.02 -8.88
N GLN A 68 -11.95 -0.26 -7.92
CA GLN A 68 -11.37 0.68 -6.96
C GLN A 68 -9.95 1.01 -7.43
N ALA A 69 -9.67 2.28 -7.67
CA ALA A 69 -8.37 2.74 -8.17
C ALA A 69 -7.48 3.41 -7.10
N LYS A 70 -8.05 3.71 -5.92
CA LYS A 70 -7.36 4.46 -4.87
C LYS A 70 -7.04 3.56 -3.69
N TYR A 71 -5.75 3.49 -3.40
CA TYR A 71 -5.18 2.77 -2.27
C TYR A 71 -4.24 3.68 -1.50
N TYR A 72 -4.24 3.53 -0.18
CA TYR A 72 -3.46 4.37 0.71
C TYR A 72 -2.65 3.54 1.68
N PHE A 73 -1.46 4.05 1.99
CA PHE A 73 -0.53 3.52 2.97
C PHE A 73 0.35 4.67 3.45
N THR A 74 0.97 4.49 4.61
CA THR A 74 1.92 5.45 5.18
C THR A 74 3.34 4.95 5.01
N THR A 75 4.28 5.90 4.97
CA THR A 75 5.71 5.64 4.90
C THR A 75 6.44 6.61 5.83
N ASN A 76 7.56 6.18 6.41
CA ASN A 76 8.44 7.07 7.16
C ASN A 76 9.13 8.09 6.23
N ASP A 77 9.74 9.10 6.84
CA ASP A 77 10.59 10.07 6.14
C ASP A 77 11.93 9.45 5.69
N LYS A 78 12.40 8.39 6.39
CA LYS A 78 13.67 7.69 6.13
C LYS A 78 13.49 6.16 6.22
N SER A 79 14.44 5.42 5.63
CA SER A 79 14.48 3.96 5.70
C SER A 79 14.62 3.46 7.16
N PRO A 80 13.94 2.38 7.56
CA PRO A 80 12.99 1.58 6.77
C PRO A 80 11.70 2.36 6.46
N PHE A 81 11.30 2.41 5.18
CA PHE A 81 10.20 3.28 4.76
C PHE A 81 8.84 2.72 5.16
N PHE A 82 8.69 1.40 5.15
CA PHE A 82 7.46 0.74 5.57
C PHE A 82 7.58 0.26 7.02
N LYS A 83 6.51 0.43 7.79
CA LYS A 83 6.36 -0.11 9.15
C LYS A 83 5.13 -1.01 9.18
N SER A 84 5.16 -2.04 10.03
CA SER A 84 3.95 -2.72 10.46
C SER A 84 3.06 -1.71 11.19
N ASN A 85 1.92 -1.37 10.58
CA ASN A 85 0.88 -0.62 11.27
C ASN A 85 0.25 -1.55 12.29
N TYR A 86 0.39 -1.24 13.57
CA TYR A 86 -0.39 -1.86 14.65
C TYR A 86 -1.61 -0.98 14.88
N LEU A 87 -2.80 -1.56 14.77
CA LEU A 87 -4.05 -0.99 15.28
C LEU A 87 -4.18 -1.34 16.76
#